data_AF-A0A3D5D7A4-F1
#
_entry.id   AF-A0A3D5D7A4-F1
#
_cell.length_a   1.000
_cell.length_b   1.000
_cell.length_c   1.000
_cell.angle_alpha   90.00
_cell.angle_beta   90.00
_cell.angle_gamma   90.00
#
_symmetry.space_group_name_H-M   'P 1'
#
loop_
_entity.id
_entity.type
_entity.pdbx_description
1 polymer ?
#
loop_
_entity_poly.entity_id
_entity_poly.type
_entity_poly.pdbx_seq_one_letter_code
_entity_poly.pdbx_strand_id
1 'polypeptide(L)'
;MGRGIVVSPEDFGTQSEPPSHPALLDWLAVEFVKSGWSMKHLHKLIVMSATYRQSSRVTPELLAKDAPNKFYARASRLRMSAEMIRDNALSISGLLSNKMHGPPIYPPQPNGIWRHVGRNAPKFNVATDENRFRRGIYVVWRRGAPYASFVNFDAPDRGACVVQRPRTNTPLQALTLMNDEAYVEMALAFAERILREAPETRDPETKIQFAFKAALARNPRPVEMRYIETLLLKRHAFYKKNPRAAAELIGNAKTWKPPKGTDPGELAAWFYVANILLNLDETITKQ
;
A
#
# COMPACT_ATOMS: atom_id res chain seq x y z
N MET A 1 -8.87 -14.97 3.28
CA MET A 1 -8.03 -16.14 3.64
C MET A 1 -6.56 -15.78 3.43
N GLY A 2 -5.71 -15.87 4.45
CA GLY A 2 -4.27 -15.55 4.35
C GLY A 2 -3.32 -16.73 4.47
N ARG A 3 -3.78 -17.87 5.00
CA ARG A 3 -3.10 -19.17 5.01
C ARG A 3 -3.79 -20.09 4.00
N GLY A 4 -3.01 -20.82 3.18
CA GLY A 4 -3.56 -21.81 2.26
C GLY A 4 -4.17 -23.01 2.99
N ILE A 5 -5.03 -23.77 2.30
CA ILE A 5 -5.60 -25.02 2.85
C ILE A 5 -4.46 -26.02 3.09
N VAL A 6 -3.54 -26.07 2.11
CA VAL A 6 -2.18 -26.62 2.24
C VAL A 6 -1.24 -25.45 2.50
N VAL A 7 -0.33 -25.62 3.45
CA VAL A 7 0.50 -24.54 3.98
C VAL A 7 1.75 -24.33 3.13
N SER A 8 2.32 -25.43 2.63
CA SER A 8 3.49 -25.50 1.75
C SER A 8 3.04 -25.65 0.29
N PRO A 9 2.82 -24.56 -0.46
CA PRO A 9 2.52 -24.65 -1.89
C PRO A 9 3.65 -25.27 -2.72
N GLU A 10 4.87 -25.33 -2.19
CA GLU A 10 6.06 -25.88 -2.84
C GLU A 10 6.35 -27.36 -2.51
N ASP A 11 5.68 -27.93 -1.51
CA ASP A 11 5.92 -29.31 -1.05
C ASP A 11 4.62 -30.08 -0.85
N PHE A 12 4.37 -31.02 -1.78
CA PHE A 12 3.25 -31.96 -1.76
C PHE A 12 3.69 -33.39 -1.41
N GLY A 13 4.91 -33.56 -0.89
CA GLY A 13 5.44 -34.85 -0.47
C GLY A 13 4.81 -35.36 0.83
N THR A 14 5.13 -36.59 1.20
CA THR A 14 4.65 -37.23 2.44
C THR A 14 5.21 -36.61 3.73
N GLN A 15 6.18 -35.71 3.60
CA GLN A 15 6.84 -34.99 4.70
C GLN A 15 6.24 -33.59 4.93
N SER A 16 5.28 -33.16 4.11
CA SER A 16 4.65 -31.85 4.29
C SER A 16 3.46 -31.91 5.27
N GLU A 17 3.06 -30.74 5.79
CA GLU A 17 1.87 -30.68 6.64
C GLU A 17 0.62 -31.07 5.85
N PRO A 18 -0.24 -31.97 6.38
CA PRO A 18 -1.47 -32.34 5.69
C PRO A 18 -2.41 -31.13 5.56
N PRO A 19 -3.31 -31.15 4.54
CA PRO A 19 -4.30 -30.10 4.37
C PRO A 19 -5.12 -29.89 5.65
N SER A 20 -5.34 -28.64 6.02
CA SER A 20 -6.19 -28.27 7.17
C SER A 20 -7.64 -28.75 7.02
N HIS A 21 -8.13 -28.81 5.79
CA HIS A 21 -9.52 -29.17 5.44
C HIS A 21 -9.52 -30.11 4.22
N PRO A 22 -9.19 -31.40 4.39
CA PRO A 22 -9.01 -32.33 3.27
C PRO A 22 -10.29 -32.51 2.44
N ALA A 23 -11.45 -32.70 3.09
CA ALA A 23 -12.72 -32.85 2.38
C ALA A 23 -13.12 -31.60 1.56
N LEU A 24 -12.75 -30.40 2.03
CA LEU A 24 -12.96 -29.16 1.27
C LEU A 24 -12.03 -29.11 0.06
N LEU A 25 -10.77 -29.52 0.21
CA LEU A 25 -9.82 -29.57 -0.89
C LEU A 25 -10.28 -30.55 -1.98
N ASP A 26 -10.74 -31.75 -1.58
CA ASP A 26 -11.29 -32.75 -2.51
C ASP A 26 -12.51 -32.21 -3.25
N TRP A 27 -13.42 -31.55 -2.53
CA TRP A 27 -14.60 -30.93 -3.13
C TRP A 27 -14.21 -29.83 -4.13
N LEU A 28 -13.26 -28.95 -3.78
CA LEU A 28 -12.75 -27.91 -4.68
C LEU A 28 -12.07 -28.50 -5.92
N ALA A 29 -11.35 -29.62 -5.78
CA ALA A 29 -10.73 -30.32 -6.90
C ALA A 29 -11.79 -30.88 -7.87
N VAL A 30 -12.82 -31.54 -7.35
CA VAL A 30 -13.94 -32.03 -8.17
C VAL A 30 -14.68 -30.88 -8.85
N GLU A 31 -14.93 -29.79 -8.14
CA GLU A 31 -15.58 -28.59 -8.70
C GLU A 31 -14.73 -27.94 -9.81
N PHE A 32 -13.41 -27.91 -9.65
CA PHE A 32 -12.51 -27.39 -10.67
C PHE A 32 -12.58 -28.21 -11.96
N VAL A 33 -12.63 -29.54 -11.87
CA VAL A 33 -12.80 -30.42 -13.03
C VAL A 33 -14.18 -30.23 -13.66
N LYS A 34 -15.25 -30.25 -12.86
CA LYS A 34 -16.64 -30.12 -13.34
C LYS A 34 -16.93 -28.77 -14.00
N SER A 35 -16.26 -27.71 -13.56
CA SER A 35 -16.36 -26.37 -14.16
C SER A 35 -15.49 -26.19 -15.41
N GLY A 36 -14.92 -27.28 -15.95
CA GLY A 36 -14.10 -27.25 -17.15
C GLY A 36 -12.73 -26.62 -16.93
N TRP A 37 -12.13 -26.85 -15.75
CA TRP A 37 -10.81 -26.32 -15.37
C TRP A 37 -10.75 -24.78 -15.34
N SER A 38 -11.88 -24.12 -15.02
CA SER A 38 -11.99 -22.67 -15.04
C SER A 38 -11.42 -22.03 -13.76
N MET A 39 -10.22 -21.45 -13.85
CA MET A 39 -9.61 -20.72 -12.72
C MET A 39 -10.45 -19.53 -12.26
N LYS A 40 -11.12 -18.83 -13.19
CA LYS A 40 -12.01 -17.71 -12.84
C LYS A 40 -13.19 -18.15 -12.00
N HIS A 41 -13.76 -19.31 -12.32
CA HIS A 41 -14.85 -19.91 -11.55
C HIS A 41 -14.40 -20.22 -10.13
N LEU A 42 -13.28 -20.94 -9.98
CA LEU A 42 -12.73 -21.31 -8.67
C LEU A 42 -12.39 -20.08 -7.82
N HIS A 43 -11.74 -19.06 -8.42
CA HIS A 43 -11.49 -17.80 -7.75
C HIS A 43 -12.78 -17.12 -7.28
N LYS A 44 -13.79 -17.00 -8.16
CA LYS A 44 -15.09 -16.40 -7.83
C LYS A 44 -15.75 -17.15 -6.66
N LEU A 45 -15.76 -18.47 -6.70
CA LEU A 45 -16.32 -19.33 -5.65
C LEU A 45 -15.65 -19.07 -4.30
N ILE A 46 -14.31 -19.02 -4.27
CA ILE A 46 -13.55 -18.75 -3.05
C ILE A 46 -13.82 -17.33 -2.53
N VAL A 47 -13.68 -16.30 -3.38
CA VAL A 47 -13.82 -14.90 -2.92
C VAL A 47 -15.25 -14.52 -2.53
N MET A 48 -16.25 -15.24 -3.05
CA MET A 48 -17.66 -15.07 -2.70
C MET A 48 -18.10 -15.96 -1.52
N SER A 49 -17.25 -16.87 -1.03
CA SER A 49 -17.57 -17.70 0.14
C SER A 49 -17.80 -16.85 1.40
N ALA A 50 -18.58 -17.37 2.33
CA ALA A 50 -18.77 -16.73 3.64
C ALA A 50 -17.42 -16.62 4.38
N THR A 51 -16.61 -17.68 4.34
CA THR A 51 -15.28 -17.73 4.98
C THR A 51 -14.32 -16.67 4.47
N TYR A 52 -14.29 -16.39 3.16
CA TYR A 52 -13.42 -15.35 2.62
C TYR A 52 -13.84 -13.93 3.03
N ARG A 53 -15.16 -13.71 3.18
CA ARG A 53 -15.77 -12.41 3.50
C ARG A 53 -15.92 -12.14 5.01
N GLN A 54 -15.40 -13.02 5.87
CA GLN A 54 -15.39 -12.79 7.32
C GLN A 54 -14.61 -11.53 7.69
N SER A 55 -14.94 -10.95 8.85
CA SER A 55 -14.15 -9.86 9.44
C SER A 55 -12.80 -10.37 9.96
N SER A 56 -11.78 -9.52 9.90
CA SER A 56 -10.49 -9.79 10.53
C SER A 56 -10.42 -9.49 12.04
N ARG A 57 -11.56 -9.15 12.66
CA ARG A 57 -11.62 -8.84 14.11
C ARG A 57 -11.20 -10.06 14.94
N VAL A 58 -10.22 -9.86 15.82
CA VAL A 58 -9.75 -10.89 16.76
C VAL A 58 -10.42 -10.67 18.11
N THR A 59 -11.07 -11.70 18.64
CA THR A 59 -11.58 -11.70 20.02
C THR A 59 -10.69 -12.60 20.91
N PRO A 60 -10.64 -12.38 22.23
CA PRO A 60 -9.86 -13.22 23.14
C PRO A 60 -10.22 -14.71 23.02
N GLU A 61 -11.50 -15.03 22.81
CA GLU A 61 -11.98 -16.40 22.68
C GLU A 61 -11.49 -17.05 21.38
N LEU A 62 -11.51 -16.32 20.27
CA LEU A 62 -10.98 -16.80 18.99
C LEU A 62 -9.46 -17.01 19.06
N LEU A 63 -8.75 -16.12 19.75
CA LEU A 63 -7.30 -16.24 19.93
C LEU A 63 -6.95 -17.45 20.81
N ALA A 64 -7.72 -17.71 21.87
CA ALA A 64 -7.53 -18.87 22.74
C ALA A 64 -7.81 -20.21 22.03
N LYS A 65 -8.81 -20.25 21.14
CA LYS A 65 -9.20 -21.47 20.42
C LYS A 65 -8.33 -21.76 19.18
N ASP A 66 -7.98 -20.73 18.42
CA ASP A 66 -7.25 -20.86 17.16
C ASP A 66 -6.39 -19.61 16.89
N ALA A 67 -5.32 -19.50 17.67
CA ALA A 67 -4.30 -18.46 17.49
C ALA A 67 -3.77 -18.37 16.04
N PRO A 68 -3.34 -19.47 15.38
CA PRO A 68 -2.81 -19.41 14.00
C PRO A 68 -3.88 -19.20 12.93
N ASN A 69 -5.17 -19.17 13.30
CA ASN A 69 -6.30 -19.09 12.38
C ASN A 69 -6.30 -20.24 11.35
N LYS A 70 -5.95 -21.45 11.80
CA LYS A 70 -5.88 -22.67 10.97
C LYS A 70 -7.26 -23.09 10.46
N PHE A 71 -8.32 -22.83 11.23
CA PHE A 71 -9.70 -23.21 10.93
C PHE A 71 -10.52 -22.09 10.29
N TYR A 72 -9.86 -20.99 9.89
CA TYR A 72 -10.51 -19.85 9.23
C TYR A 72 -11.72 -19.31 10.00
N ALA A 73 -11.55 -19.14 11.32
CA ALA A 73 -12.58 -18.56 12.18
C ALA A 73 -12.71 -17.03 12.01
N ARG A 74 -11.72 -16.41 11.34
CA ARG A 74 -11.69 -14.99 10.99
C ARG A 74 -10.95 -14.76 9.67
N ALA A 75 -11.09 -13.58 9.08
CA ALA A 75 -10.19 -13.18 8.01
C ALA A 75 -8.78 -12.87 8.56
N SER A 76 -7.76 -13.12 7.74
CA SER A 76 -6.38 -12.79 8.07
C SER A 76 -6.07 -11.35 7.70
N ARG A 77 -5.51 -10.59 8.65
CA ARG A 77 -4.91 -9.28 8.38
C ARG A 77 -3.59 -9.49 7.64
N LEU A 78 -3.52 -9.08 6.38
CA LEU A 78 -2.33 -9.27 5.55
C LEU A 78 -1.85 -7.93 5.00
N ARG A 79 -0.58 -7.61 5.26
CA ARG A 79 0.11 -6.50 4.60
C ARG A 79 0.05 -6.72 3.08
N MET A 80 -0.32 -5.67 2.37
CA MET A 80 -0.33 -5.63 0.91
C MET A 80 1.08 -5.89 0.35
N SER A 81 1.18 -6.41 -0.88
CA SER A 81 2.48 -6.57 -1.53
C SER A 81 3.11 -5.20 -1.82
N ALA A 82 4.42 -5.15 -2.06
CA ALA A 82 5.14 -3.92 -2.37
C ALA A 82 4.47 -3.09 -3.49
N GLU A 83 4.06 -3.74 -4.57
CA GLU A 83 3.37 -3.10 -5.70
C GLU A 83 2.01 -2.55 -5.28
N MET A 84 1.25 -3.32 -4.49
CA MET A 84 -0.06 -2.90 -4.00
C MET A 84 0.03 -1.74 -3.00
N ILE A 85 1.05 -1.69 -2.13
CA ILE A 85 1.26 -0.56 -1.21
C ILE A 85 1.48 0.72 -2.01
N ARG A 86 2.36 0.66 -3.02
CA ARG A 86 2.60 1.79 -3.92
C ARG A 86 1.32 2.19 -4.67
N ASP A 87 0.63 1.23 -5.28
CA ASP A 87 -0.59 1.49 -6.06
C ASP A 87 -1.71 2.06 -5.19
N ASN A 88 -1.83 1.58 -3.94
CA ASN A 88 -2.80 2.08 -2.98
C ASN A 88 -2.50 3.54 -2.61
N ALA A 89 -1.24 3.87 -2.30
CA ALA A 89 -0.84 5.24 -2.00
C ALA A 89 -1.08 6.19 -3.19
N LEU A 90 -0.76 5.76 -4.43
CA LEU A 90 -1.06 6.50 -5.66
C LEU A 90 -2.57 6.69 -5.87
N SER A 91 -3.39 5.69 -5.54
CA SER A 91 -4.84 5.76 -5.66
C SER A 91 -5.45 6.72 -4.64
N ILE A 92 -5.01 6.65 -3.39
CA ILE A 92 -5.43 7.55 -2.30
C ILE A 92 -5.03 9.00 -2.64
N SER A 93 -3.81 9.21 -3.14
CA SER A 93 -3.32 10.54 -3.51
C SER A 93 -3.95 11.10 -4.80
N GLY A 94 -4.70 10.29 -5.56
CA GLY A 94 -5.28 10.69 -6.84
C GLY A 94 -4.27 10.81 -7.99
N LEU A 95 -3.05 10.29 -7.81
CA LEU A 95 -2.00 10.34 -8.83
C LEU A 95 -2.01 9.14 -9.77
N LEU A 96 -2.63 8.02 -9.38
CA LEU A 96 -2.56 6.75 -10.11
C LEU A 96 -2.94 6.90 -11.59
N SER A 97 -1.99 6.59 -12.48
CA SER A 97 -2.23 6.51 -13.93
C SER A 97 -2.80 5.15 -14.32
N ASN A 98 -3.88 5.18 -15.11
CA ASN A 98 -4.50 3.99 -15.71
C ASN A 98 -3.84 3.55 -17.03
N LYS A 99 -2.72 4.16 -17.42
CA LYS A 99 -2.04 3.85 -18.68
C LYS A 99 -1.49 2.42 -18.69
N MET A 100 -2.04 1.60 -19.59
CA MET A 100 -1.62 0.23 -19.81
C MET A 100 -0.56 0.12 -20.92
N HIS A 101 0.19 -0.98 -20.89
CA HIS A 101 1.21 -1.36 -21.88
C HIS A 101 2.40 -0.40 -21.97
N GLY A 102 3.33 -0.65 -22.90
CA GLY A 102 4.52 0.17 -23.08
C GLY A 102 5.70 -0.20 -22.15
N PRO A 103 6.77 0.62 -22.17
CA PRO A 103 8.02 0.28 -21.50
C PRO A 103 7.91 0.36 -19.96
N PRO A 104 8.87 -0.24 -19.25
CA PRO A 104 9.00 -0.12 -17.80
C PRO A 104 9.20 1.33 -17.35
N ILE A 105 8.80 1.62 -16.12
CA ILE A 105 8.92 2.93 -15.47
C ILE A 105 10.05 2.94 -14.43
N TYR A 106 10.51 4.14 -14.13
CA TYR A 106 11.61 4.40 -13.21
C TYR A 106 11.18 5.43 -12.17
N PRO A 107 10.48 5.01 -11.08
CA PRO A 107 10.09 5.91 -10.01
C PRO A 107 11.29 6.56 -9.30
N PRO A 108 11.10 7.65 -8.54
CA PRO A 108 12.15 8.16 -7.66
C PRO A 108 12.70 7.08 -6.73
N GLN A 109 14.02 7.06 -6.58
CA GLN A 109 14.75 6.23 -5.61
C GLN A 109 16.04 6.93 -5.18
N PRO A 110 16.64 6.55 -4.04
CA PRO A 110 17.93 7.09 -3.63
C PRO A 110 19.05 6.82 -4.64
N ASN A 111 20.00 7.76 -4.72
CA ASN A 111 21.17 7.65 -5.59
C ASN A 111 22.11 6.53 -5.16
N GLY A 112 22.93 6.02 -6.09
CA GLY A 112 23.98 5.03 -5.79
C GLY A 112 23.52 3.57 -5.69
N ILE A 113 22.21 3.31 -5.77
CA ILE A 113 21.65 1.95 -5.74
C ILE A 113 21.78 1.26 -7.12
N TRP A 114 21.60 2.03 -8.19
CA TRP A 114 21.65 1.49 -9.54
C TRP A 114 23.08 1.34 -10.04
N ARG A 115 23.64 0.13 -9.95
CA ARG A 115 24.98 -0.19 -10.47
C ARG A 115 24.94 -0.46 -11.98
N HIS A 116 25.64 0.39 -12.73
CA HIS A 116 25.81 0.25 -14.18
C HIS A 116 27.03 -0.64 -14.46
N VAL A 117 26.80 -1.92 -14.76
CA VAL A 117 27.87 -2.88 -15.11
C VAL A 117 27.79 -3.16 -16.60
N GLY A 118 28.85 -2.80 -17.34
CA GLY A 118 28.95 -2.98 -18.80
C GLY A 118 28.52 -1.74 -19.62
N ARG A 119 29.00 -1.64 -20.87
CA ARG A 119 28.85 -0.44 -21.72
C ARG A 119 27.40 -0.14 -22.15
N ASN A 120 26.54 -1.15 -22.18
CA ASN A 120 25.14 -1.08 -22.65
C ASN A 120 24.10 -1.27 -21.54
N ALA A 121 24.45 -1.08 -20.27
CA ALA A 121 23.47 -1.23 -19.20
C ALA A 121 22.44 -0.07 -19.22
N PRO A 122 21.14 -0.35 -19.01
CA PRO A 122 20.13 0.70 -18.94
C PRO A 122 20.46 1.68 -17.81
N LYS A 123 20.31 2.98 -18.07
CA LYS A 123 20.45 4.04 -17.06
C LYS A 123 19.13 4.19 -16.30
N PHE A 124 19.22 4.41 -15.00
CA PHE A 124 18.04 4.73 -14.19
C PHE A 124 17.73 6.23 -14.34
N ASN A 125 16.92 6.56 -15.33
CA ASN A 125 16.46 7.92 -15.56
C ASN A 125 15.10 8.06 -14.85
N VAL A 126 15.07 8.80 -13.74
CA VAL A 126 13.83 9.02 -12.98
C VAL A 126 12.77 9.62 -13.90
N ALA A 127 11.60 8.98 -13.97
CA ALA A 127 10.50 9.45 -14.78
C ALA A 127 9.99 10.80 -14.26
N THR A 128 9.86 11.78 -15.14
CA THR A 128 9.35 13.14 -14.82
C THR A 128 7.93 13.37 -15.32
N ASP A 129 7.38 12.43 -16.08
CA ASP A 129 6.06 12.48 -16.68
C ASP A 129 5.08 11.54 -15.96
N GLU A 130 3.88 11.38 -16.53
CA GLU A 130 2.83 10.46 -16.06
C GLU A 130 3.36 9.05 -15.71
N ASN A 131 4.43 8.57 -16.37
CA ASN A 131 4.95 7.23 -16.13
C ASN A 131 5.38 7.01 -14.68
N ARG A 132 5.71 8.07 -13.93
CA ARG A 132 6.07 7.97 -12.51
C ARG A 132 4.93 7.46 -11.63
N PHE A 133 3.68 7.67 -12.07
CA PHE A 133 2.47 7.32 -11.35
C PHE A 133 1.78 6.07 -11.88
N ARG A 134 2.41 5.35 -12.81
CA ARG A 134 1.87 4.08 -13.30
C ARG A 134 2.01 3.00 -12.23
N ARG A 135 1.15 2.00 -12.37
CA ARG A 135 1.06 0.84 -11.48
C ARG A 135 2.42 0.18 -11.23
N GLY A 136 2.62 -0.33 -10.03
CA GLY A 136 3.84 -0.98 -9.55
C GLY A 136 4.30 -2.14 -10.42
N ILE A 137 3.38 -2.80 -11.12
CA ILE A 137 3.69 -3.86 -12.09
C ILE A 137 4.56 -3.38 -13.27
N TYR A 138 4.55 -2.07 -13.58
CA TYR A 138 5.38 -1.50 -14.63
C TYR A 138 6.75 -1.03 -14.13
N VAL A 139 7.02 -1.06 -12.82
CA VAL A 139 8.31 -0.65 -12.27
C VAL A 139 9.40 -1.59 -12.78
N VAL A 140 10.52 -1.01 -13.20
CA VAL A 140 11.66 -1.79 -13.68
C VAL A 140 12.10 -2.82 -12.64
N TRP A 141 12.24 -4.08 -13.08
CA TRP A 141 12.63 -5.18 -12.21
C TRP A 141 13.86 -5.90 -12.74
N ARG A 142 15.03 -5.45 -12.27
CA ARG A 142 16.35 -5.97 -12.65
C ARG A 142 16.93 -6.85 -11.55
N ARG A 143 17.46 -8.03 -11.90
CA ARG A 143 18.00 -9.03 -10.95
C ARG A 143 19.05 -8.47 -9.98
N GLY A 144 20.00 -7.67 -10.46
CA GLY A 144 21.10 -7.12 -9.64
C GLY A 144 20.88 -5.72 -9.09
N ALA A 145 19.75 -5.08 -9.41
CA ALA A 145 19.41 -3.74 -8.93
C ALA A 145 17.88 -3.55 -8.93
N PRO A 146 17.16 -4.30 -8.07
CA PRO A 146 15.73 -4.12 -7.91
C PRO A 146 15.40 -2.73 -7.34
N TYR A 147 14.15 -2.29 -7.52
CA TYR A 147 13.68 -1.03 -6.96
C TYR A 147 13.72 -1.06 -5.43
N ALA A 148 14.39 -0.09 -4.81
CA ALA A 148 14.76 -0.13 -3.39
C ALA A 148 13.55 -0.26 -2.45
N SER A 149 12.48 0.50 -2.71
CA SER A 149 11.24 0.43 -1.95
C SER A 149 10.60 -0.96 -2.05
N PHE A 150 10.64 -1.59 -3.23
CA PHE A 150 10.09 -2.94 -3.39
C PHE A 150 10.86 -3.99 -2.60
N VAL A 151 12.18 -3.91 -2.56
CA VAL A 151 13.00 -4.79 -1.71
C VAL A 151 12.61 -4.62 -0.24
N ASN A 152 12.49 -3.37 0.22
CA ASN A 152 12.14 -3.10 1.61
C ASN A 152 10.75 -3.65 1.99
N PHE A 153 9.82 -3.73 1.03
CA PHE A 153 8.48 -4.30 1.21
C PHE A 153 8.36 -5.77 0.77
N ASP A 154 9.44 -6.54 0.85
CA ASP A 154 9.50 -7.99 0.61
C ASP A 154 9.09 -8.41 -0.82
N ALA A 155 9.29 -7.54 -1.83
CA ALA A 155 9.19 -8.00 -3.20
C ALA A 155 10.28 -9.04 -3.48
N PRO A 156 9.96 -10.13 -4.22
CA PRO A 156 10.94 -11.13 -4.59
C PRO A 156 12.17 -10.53 -5.29
N ASP A 157 13.32 -11.14 -5.11
CA ASP A 157 14.41 -10.92 -6.05
C ASP A 157 14.18 -11.76 -7.33
N ARG A 158 14.83 -11.40 -8.44
CA ARG A 158 14.82 -12.22 -9.67
C ARG A 158 16.00 -13.18 -9.74
N GLY A 159 16.58 -13.50 -8.58
CA GLY A 159 17.71 -14.41 -8.44
C GLY A 159 17.26 -15.86 -8.31
N ALA A 160 16.11 -16.10 -7.69
CA ALA A 160 15.55 -17.43 -7.48
C ALA A 160 14.03 -17.48 -7.72
N CYS A 161 13.48 -18.69 -7.80
CA CYS A 161 12.03 -18.90 -7.80
C CYS A 161 11.47 -18.62 -6.39
N VAL A 162 10.37 -17.87 -6.31
CA VAL A 162 9.68 -17.55 -5.05
C VAL A 162 8.23 -18.00 -5.17
N VAL A 163 7.90 -19.13 -4.53
CA VAL A 163 6.55 -19.70 -4.52
C VAL A 163 5.65 -18.94 -3.56
N GLN A 164 6.17 -18.59 -2.37
CA GLN A 164 5.49 -17.77 -1.38
C GLN A 164 6.29 -16.51 -1.07
N ARG A 165 5.67 -15.35 -1.22
CA ARG A 165 6.31 -14.07 -0.87
C ARG A 165 6.43 -13.94 0.65
N PRO A 166 7.61 -13.59 1.20
CA PRO A 166 7.74 -13.28 2.61
C PRO A 166 6.93 -12.03 2.96
N ARG A 167 6.54 -11.93 4.23
CA ARG A 167 5.86 -10.75 4.78
C ARG A 167 6.47 -10.41 6.13
N THR A 168 7.37 -9.45 6.13
CA THR A 168 7.96 -8.85 7.32
C THR A 168 7.21 -7.57 7.68
N ASN A 169 7.36 -7.14 8.94
CA ASN A 169 6.92 -5.85 9.43
C ASN A 169 8.09 -5.23 10.19
N THR A 170 8.84 -4.35 9.52
CA THR A 170 10.06 -3.76 10.07
C THR A 170 9.91 -2.26 10.29
N PRO A 171 10.59 -1.66 11.27
CA PRO A 171 10.59 -0.20 11.41
C PRO A 171 11.06 0.54 10.15
N LEU A 172 11.96 -0.08 9.37
CA LEU A 172 12.44 0.49 8.11
C LEU A 172 11.32 0.64 7.07
N GLN A 173 10.34 -0.25 7.04
CA GLN A 173 9.17 -0.14 6.16
C GLN A 173 8.33 1.09 6.50
N ALA A 174 8.05 1.33 7.78
CA ALA A 174 7.35 2.55 8.22
C ALA A 174 8.15 3.82 7.89
N LEU A 175 9.47 3.80 8.08
CA LEU A 175 10.34 4.91 7.72
C LEU A 175 10.37 5.17 6.21
N THR A 176 10.26 4.13 5.37
CA THR A 176 10.13 4.31 3.92
C THR A 176 8.83 5.01 3.54
N LEU A 177 7.68 4.64 4.11
CA LEU A 177 6.42 5.33 3.83
C LEU A 177 6.44 6.79 4.28
N MET A 178 7.16 7.08 5.37
CA MET A 178 7.27 8.45 5.87
C MET A 178 8.21 9.33 5.05
N ASN A 179 9.36 8.80 4.58
CA ASN A 179 10.50 9.61 4.15
C ASN A 179 10.95 9.40 2.70
N ASP A 180 10.59 8.29 2.06
CA ASP A 180 11.01 8.06 0.68
C ASP A 180 10.36 9.08 -0.26
N GLU A 181 11.13 9.60 -1.21
CA GLU A 181 10.72 10.69 -2.10
C GLU A 181 9.38 10.40 -2.78
N ALA A 182 9.14 9.15 -3.19
CA ALA A 182 7.90 8.79 -3.85
C ALA A 182 6.68 8.86 -2.92
N TYR A 183 6.81 8.46 -1.66
CA TYR A 183 5.70 8.52 -0.69
C TYR A 183 5.49 9.93 -0.14
N VAL A 184 6.54 10.73 -0.01
CA VAL A 184 6.42 12.16 0.32
C VAL A 184 5.65 12.92 -0.77
N GLU A 185 5.95 12.64 -2.04
CA GLU A 185 5.20 13.16 -3.19
C GLU A 185 3.71 12.75 -3.13
N MET A 186 3.43 11.47 -2.87
CA MET A 186 2.05 10.98 -2.73
C MET A 186 1.32 11.63 -1.55
N ALA A 187 2.00 11.87 -0.43
CA ALA A 187 1.42 12.55 0.73
C ALA A 187 1.10 14.02 0.44
N LEU A 188 1.97 14.74 -0.28
CA LEU A 188 1.70 16.11 -0.72
C LEU A 188 0.52 16.18 -1.70
N ALA A 189 0.48 15.28 -2.68
CA ALA A 189 -0.63 15.19 -3.60
C ALA A 189 -1.94 14.80 -2.89
N PHE A 190 -1.88 13.93 -1.89
CA PHE A 190 -3.06 13.59 -1.08
C PHE A 190 -3.53 14.79 -0.24
N ALA A 191 -2.61 15.56 0.34
CA ALA A 191 -2.94 16.79 1.05
C ALA A 191 -3.62 17.82 0.12
N GLU A 192 -3.10 18.01 -1.09
CA GLU A 192 -3.75 18.85 -2.11
C GLU A 192 -5.14 18.33 -2.46
N ARG A 193 -5.28 17.03 -2.66
CA ARG A 193 -6.56 16.39 -2.96
C ARG A 193 -7.58 16.63 -1.87
N ILE A 194 -7.19 16.54 -0.59
CA ILE A 194 -8.09 16.84 0.54
C ILE A 194 -8.55 18.30 0.49
N LEU A 195 -7.65 19.23 0.17
CA LEU A 195 -7.99 20.65 0.07
C LEU A 195 -8.92 20.97 -1.09
N ARG A 196 -8.79 20.23 -2.21
CA ARG A 196 -9.54 20.46 -3.45
C ARG A 196 -10.88 19.72 -3.52
N GLU A 197 -10.95 18.48 -3.05
CA GLU A 197 -12.10 17.59 -3.24
C GLU A 197 -13.01 17.47 -2.00
N ALA A 198 -12.58 17.95 -0.82
CA ALA A 198 -13.47 17.98 0.33
C ALA A 198 -14.67 18.92 0.08
N PRO A 199 -15.89 18.53 0.49
CA PRO A 199 -17.09 19.35 0.35
C PRO A 199 -16.88 20.80 0.81
N GLU A 200 -17.42 21.77 0.07
CA GLU A 200 -17.14 23.23 0.16
C GLU A 200 -17.39 23.89 1.52
N THR A 201 -17.94 23.17 2.51
CA THR A 201 -17.89 23.61 3.90
C THR A 201 -16.43 23.81 4.31
N ARG A 202 -16.04 25.05 4.63
CA ARG A 202 -14.72 25.43 5.20
C ARG A 202 -14.38 24.74 6.53
N ASP A 203 -15.16 23.76 6.94
CA ASP A 203 -15.00 23.04 8.19
C ASP A 203 -13.86 22.02 8.10
N PRO A 204 -12.83 22.14 8.97
CA PRO A 204 -11.80 21.13 9.10
C PRO A 204 -12.34 19.72 9.33
N GLU A 205 -13.48 19.57 10.02
CA GLU A 205 -14.05 18.25 10.33
C GLU A 205 -14.37 17.47 9.06
N THR A 206 -15.06 18.10 8.10
CA THR A 206 -15.43 17.48 6.82
C THR A 206 -14.19 17.07 6.00
N LYS A 207 -13.13 17.89 6.02
CA LYS A 207 -11.85 17.55 5.37
C LYS A 207 -11.19 16.34 6.03
N ILE A 208 -11.21 16.25 7.36
CA ILE A 208 -10.69 15.08 8.10
C ILE A 208 -11.50 13.83 7.76
N GLN A 209 -12.84 13.92 7.74
CA GLN A 209 -13.69 12.79 7.38
C GLN A 209 -13.42 12.30 5.95
N PHE A 210 -13.24 13.22 4.99
CA PHE A 210 -12.85 12.87 3.63
C PHE A 210 -11.50 12.14 3.60
N ALA A 211 -10.48 12.65 4.30
CA ALA A 211 -9.16 12.03 4.36
C ALA A 211 -9.20 10.60 4.91
N PHE A 212 -9.97 10.36 5.98
CA PHE A 212 -10.15 9.03 6.57
C PHE A 212 -10.91 8.08 5.64
N LYS A 213 -11.97 8.55 4.96
CA LYS A 213 -12.69 7.73 3.98
C LYS A 213 -11.80 7.36 2.80
N ALA A 214 -10.99 8.30 2.31
CA ALA A 214 -10.10 8.06 1.18
C ALA A 214 -8.99 7.04 1.53
N ALA A 215 -8.39 7.14 2.71
CA ALA A 215 -7.26 6.28 3.11
C ALA A 215 -7.69 4.97 3.77
N LEU A 216 -8.71 4.99 4.62
CA LEU A 216 -9.11 3.87 5.51
C LEU A 216 -10.50 3.30 5.19
N ALA A 217 -11.23 3.87 4.22
CA ALA A 217 -12.60 3.47 3.89
C ALA A 217 -13.60 3.49 5.06
N ARG A 218 -13.34 4.30 6.09
CA ARG A 218 -14.21 4.49 7.26
C ARG A 218 -14.16 5.92 7.78
N ASN A 219 -15.09 6.27 8.67
CA ASN A 219 -15.03 7.53 9.40
C ASN A 219 -13.97 7.49 10.51
N PRO A 220 -13.39 8.66 10.88
CA PRO A 220 -12.55 8.78 12.06
C PRO A 220 -13.37 8.49 13.33
N ARG A 221 -12.75 7.88 14.31
CA ARG A 221 -13.31 7.76 15.67
C ARG A 221 -13.21 9.11 16.39
N PRO A 222 -14.06 9.41 17.38
CA PRO A 222 -14.02 10.69 18.09
C PRO A 222 -12.66 11.02 18.73
N VAL A 223 -11.90 10.02 19.13
CA VAL A 223 -10.52 10.19 19.65
C VAL A 223 -9.55 10.56 18.53
N GLU A 224 -9.65 9.89 17.36
CA GLU A 224 -8.81 10.17 16.20
C GLU A 224 -9.07 11.58 15.66
N MET A 225 -10.34 11.99 15.58
CA MET A 225 -10.74 13.35 15.17
C MET A 225 -10.02 14.41 16.01
N ARG A 226 -10.13 14.31 17.35
CA ARG A 226 -9.50 15.27 18.27
C ARG A 226 -7.99 15.35 18.12
N TYR A 227 -7.30 14.23 17.89
CA TYR A 227 -5.85 14.23 17.66
C TYR A 227 -5.47 14.94 16.37
N ILE A 228 -6.21 14.70 15.29
CA ILE A 228 -5.94 15.33 13.99
C ILE A 228 -6.26 16.82 14.02
N GLU A 229 -7.36 17.25 14.65
CA GLU A 229 -7.67 18.67 14.86
C GLU A 229 -6.57 19.37 15.65
N THR A 230 -6.12 18.76 16.76
CA THR A 230 -5.03 19.30 17.58
C THR A 230 -3.74 19.43 16.78
N LEU A 231 -3.43 18.44 15.94
CA LEU A 231 -2.28 18.46 15.06
C LEU A 231 -2.38 19.59 14.03
N LEU A 232 -3.52 19.71 13.34
CA LEU A 232 -3.77 20.73 12.33
C LEU A 232 -3.64 22.13 12.92
N LEU A 233 -4.26 22.39 14.07
CA LEU A 233 -4.15 23.67 14.78
C LEU A 233 -2.69 24.04 15.07
N LYS A 234 -1.90 23.08 15.58
CA LYS A 234 -0.46 23.29 15.85
C LYS A 234 0.33 23.55 14.57
N ARG A 235 0.07 22.81 13.48
CA ARG A 235 0.80 22.96 12.21
C ARG A 235 0.43 24.24 11.48
N HIS A 236 -0.84 24.63 11.46
CA HIS A 236 -1.26 25.93 10.93
C HIS A 236 -0.60 27.08 11.69
N ALA A 237 -0.59 27.04 13.03
CA ALA A 237 0.08 28.07 13.82
C ALA A 237 1.59 28.14 13.56
N PHE A 238 2.25 26.98 13.37
CA PHE A 238 3.67 26.91 13.06
C PHE A 238 4.00 27.51 11.68
N TYR A 239 3.27 27.12 10.63
CA TYR A 239 3.54 27.58 9.27
C TYR A 239 3.09 29.01 9.01
N LYS A 240 2.10 29.52 9.75
CA LYS A 240 1.77 30.96 9.77
C LYS A 240 2.93 31.81 10.29
N LYS A 241 3.70 31.30 11.26
CA LYS A 241 4.91 31.96 11.79
C LYS A 241 6.15 31.71 10.94
N ASN A 242 6.22 30.57 10.25
CA ASN A 242 7.39 30.11 9.51
C ASN A 242 7.05 29.77 8.04
N PRO A 243 6.71 30.75 7.19
CA PRO A 243 6.31 30.49 5.80
C PRO A 243 7.44 29.88 4.96
N ARG A 244 8.71 30.19 5.28
CA ARG A 244 9.87 29.58 4.59
C ARG A 244 9.94 28.06 4.80
N ALA A 245 9.60 27.58 5.99
CA ALA A 245 9.61 26.14 6.29
C ALA A 245 8.52 25.38 5.51
N ALA A 246 7.38 26.02 5.22
CA ALA A 246 6.36 25.43 4.36
C ALA A 246 6.87 25.28 2.92
N ALA A 247 7.53 26.33 2.40
CA ALA A 247 8.12 26.31 1.07
C ALA A 247 9.25 25.27 0.94
N GLU A 248 10.07 25.11 1.98
CA GLU A 248 11.14 24.10 2.03
C GLU A 248 10.58 22.67 2.00
N LEU A 249 9.56 22.38 2.83
CA LEU A 249 8.90 21.08 2.84
C LEU A 249 8.35 20.72 1.46
N ILE A 250 7.65 21.64 0.80
CA ILE A 250 7.09 21.43 -0.53
C ILE A 250 8.21 21.33 -1.57
N GLY A 251 9.27 22.14 -1.44
CA GLY A 251 10.42 22.15 -2.34
C GLY A 251 11.27 20.87 -2.28
N ASN A 252 11.24 20.14 -1.16
CA ASN A 252 11.91 18.84 -1.03
C ASN A 252 11.31 17.77 -1.94
N ALA A 253 10.03 17.89 -2.31
CA ALA A 253 9.45 17.09 -3.38
C ALA A 253 9.91 17.64 -4.73
N LYS A 254 11.09 17.20 -5.18
CA LYS A 254 11.78 17.74 -6.36
C LYS A 254 10.94 17.68 -7.64
N THR A 255 10.03 16.72 -7.71
CA THR A 255 9.45 16.31 -8.97
C THR A 255 7.94 16.50 -9.07
N TRP A 256 7.22 16.64 -7.95
CA TRP A 256 5.82 17.05 -7.93
C TRP A 256 5.69 18.50 -7.51
N LYS A 257 4.74 19.22 -8.12
CA LYS A 257 4.45 20.61 -7.77
C LYS A 257 2.95 20.78 -7.51
N PRO A 258 2.57 21.57 -6.50
CA PRO A 258 1.17 21.86 -6.25
C PRO A 258 0.57 22.70 -7.40
N PRO A 259 -0.74 22.58 -7.66
CA PRO A 259 -1.45 23.45 -8.59
C PRO A 259 -1.31 24.94 -8.23
N LYS A 260 -1.36 25.80 -9.24
CA LYS A 260 -1.30 27.26 -9.05
C LYS A 260 -2.45 27.72 -8.13
N GLY A 261 -2.13 28.54 -7.13
CA GLY A 261 -3.12 29.07 -6.18
C GLY A 261 -3.27 28.27 -4.88
N THR A 262 -2.59 27.13 -4.75
CA THR A 262 -2.55 26.38 -3.48
C THR A 262 -1.77 27.16 -2.42
N ASP A 263 -2.36 27.41 -1.25
CA ASP A 263 -1.63 28.01 -0.13
C ASP A 263 -0.55 27.05 0.40
N PRO A 264 0.75 27.42 0.33
CA PRO A 264 1.82 26.57 0.85
C PRO A 264 1.66 26.26 2.35
N GLY A 265 1.14 27.20 3.13
CA GLY A 265 0.94 27.01 4.57
C GLY A 265 -0.13 25.97 4.88
N GLU A 266 -1.28 26.06 4.19
CA GLU A 266 -2.35 25.07 4.30
C GLU A 266 -1.89 23.69 3.83
N LEU A 267 -1.22 23.61 2.66
CA LEU A 267 -0.71 22.35 2.12
C LEU A 267 0.28 21.67 3.06
N ALA A 268 1.23 22.43 3.62
CA ALA A 268 2.22 21.91 4.56
C ALA A 268 1.59 21.42 5.88
N ALA A 269 0.49 22.02 6.33
CA ALA A 269 -0.24 21.53 7.50
C ALA A 269 -0.92 20.19 7.21
N TRP A 270 -1.61 20.09 6.06
CA TRP A 270 -2.30 18.86 5.64
C TRP A 270 -1.37 17.73 5.23
N PHE A 271 -0.16 18.05 4.78
CA PHE A 271 0.88 17.06 4.49
C PHE A 271 1.09 16.08 5.65
N TYR A 272 1.14 16.56 6.90
CA TYR A 272 1.35 15.68 8.05
C TYR A 272 0.17 14.75 8.29
N VAL A 273 -1.07 15.22 8.07
CA VAL A 273 -2.26 14.36 8.16
C VAL A 273 -2.21 13.29 7.09
N ALA A 274 -1.93 13.68 5.84
CA ALA A 274 -1.78 12.75 4.72
C ALA A 274 -0.66 11.72 4.96
N ASN A 275 0.51 12.17 5.42
CA ASN A 275 1.67 11.31 5.70
C ASN A 275 1.39 10.33 6.85
N ILE A 276 0.74 10.78 7.92
CA ILE A 276 0.31 9.89 9.02
C ILE A 276 -0.65 8.83 8.49
N LEU A 277 -1.70 9.24 7.77
CA LEU A 277 -2.71 8.31 7.25
C LEU A 277 -2.09 7.30 6.29
N LEU A 278 -1.24 7.71 5.35
CA LEU A 278 -0.56 6.81 4.41
C LEU A 278 0.40 5.82 5.10
N ASN A 279 0.92 6.16 6.28
CA ASN A 279 1.83 5.33 7.05
C ASN A 279 1.14 4.46 8.12
N LEU A 280 -0.19 4.51 8.27
CA LEU A 280 -0.89 3.63 9.19
C LEU A 280 -0.83 2.17 8.71
N ASP A 281 -0.65 1.24 9.65
CA ASP A 281 -0.77 -0.21 9.40
C ASP A 281 -2.11 -0.56 8.75
N GLU A 282 -3.18 0.16 9.13
CA GLU A 282 -4.52 0.00 8.56
C GLU A 282 -4.57 0.32 7.06
N THR A 283 -3.80 1.31 6.59
CA THR A 283 -3.78 1.73 5.17
C THR A 283 -3.05 0.73 4.27
N ILE A 284 -2.05 0.04 4.81
CA ILE A 284 -1.22 -0.91 4.04
C ILE A 284 -1.61 -2.37 4.24
N THR A 285 -2.68 -2.64 5.00
CA THR A 285 -3.12 -3.98 5.37
C THR A 285 -4.55 -4.23 4.94
N LYS A 286 -4.77 -5.36 4.25
CA LYS A 286 -6.13 -5.84 3.96
C LYS A 286 -6.75 -6.44 5.21
N GLN A 287 -7.97 -6.02 5.57
CA GLN A 287 -8.70 -6.46 6.76
C GLN A 287 -10.16 -6.77 6.46
#